data_AF-A0A1S7PE04-F1
#
_entry.id   AF-A0A1S7PE04-F1
#
_cell.length_a   1.000
_cell.length_b   1.000
_cell.length_c   1.000
_cell.angle_alpha   90.00
_cell.angle_beta   90.00
_cell.angle_gamma   90.00
#
_symmetry.space_group_name_H-M   'P 1'
#
loop_
_entity.id
_entity.type
_entity.pdbx_description
1 polymer ?
#
loop_
_entity_poly.entity_id
_entity_poly.type
_entity_poly.pdbx_seq_one_letter_code
_entity_poly.pdbx_strand_id
1 'polypeptide(L)'
;MSDTKEKQHWAVEVRVDGEQVITIESDFSLAGINPLGPYEESVRLAAEHLTSFIGRRPPTIEIIDLREAGSDGGGLMGYWAKGHHDRYAFAQAVNEHTGADCYYDTRYVVVSRLDYGPQPVRHEWWRAVPLSGEPGHSVYHSAEPHSRGAFPVTVTTIVEDRERKAAQRGIDDYHKGSRSGFAEGLNWALRQLDNINEEAGKTLLARYRERDKV
;
A
#
# COMPACT_ATOMS: atom_id res chain seq x y z
N MET A 1 -19.08 23.93 -6.85
CA MET A 1 -20.01 23.72 -5.72
C MET A 1 -19.31 22.77 -4.77
N SER A 2 -18.83 23.28 -3.64
CA SER A 2 -18.05 22.55 -2.66
C SER A 2 -18.97 21.73 -1.77
N ASP A 3 -19.09 20.44 -2.03
CA ASP A 3 -19.66 19.48 -1.08
C ASP A 3 -18.63 19.23 0.03
N THR A 4 -18.49 20.19 0.94
CA THR A 4 -18.03 19.88 2.30
C THR A 4 -19.12 19.04 2.93
N LYS A 5 -19.02 17.71 2.83
CA LYS A 5 -19.74 16.82 3.74
C LYS A 5 -19.39 17.27 5.15
N GLU A 6 -20.32 17.93 5.82
CA GLU A 6 -20.20 18.22 7.25
C GLU A 6 -19.86 16.89 7.93
N LYS A 7 -18.69 16.83 8.57
CA LYS A 7 -18.34 15.67 9.40
C LYS A 7 -19.45 15.56 10.43
N GLN A 8 -20.18 14.44 10.42
CA GLN A 8 -21.18 14.16 11.43
C GLN A 8 -20.54 14.31 12.80
N HIS A 9 -20.99 15.31 13.54
CA HIS A 9 -20.55 15.57 14.90
C HIS A 9 -21.48 14.83 15.85
N TRP A 10 -20.90 14.09 16.79
CA TRP A 10 -21.58 13.39 17.85
C TRP A 10 -20.83 13.62 19.15
N ALA A 11 -21.55 13.63 20.26
CA ALA A 11 -20.96 13.75 21.59
C ALA A 11 -21.69 12.80 22.54
N VAL A 12 -20.96 12.25 23.50
CA VAL A 12 -21.50 11.34 24.53
C VAL A 12 -21.33 12.00 25.89
N GLU A 13 -22.45 12.29 26.55
CA GLU A 13 -22.46 12.76 27.94
C GLU A 13 -22.39 11.57 28.90
N VAL A 14 -21.43 11.61 29.82
CA VAL A 14 -21.34 10.68 30.94
C VAL A 14 -21.91 11.36 32.19
N ARG A 15 -22.98 10.78 32.73
CA ARG A 15 -23.64 11.25 33.95
C ARG A 15 -23.52 10.22 35.07
N VAL A 16 -23.22 10.70 36.28
CA VAL A 16 -23.19 9.89 37.51
C VAL A 16 -24.23 10.49 38.46
N ASP A 17 -25.18 9.67 38.93
CA ASP A 17 -26.29 10.10 39.79
C ASP A 17 -27.09 11.32 39.27
N GLY A 18 -27.13 11.49 37.94
CA GLY A 18 -27.83 12.59 37.27
C GLY A 18 -26.98 13.85 37.03
N GLU A 19 -25.77 13.93 37.60
CA GLU A 19 -24.81 15.00 37.36
C GLU A 19 -23.94 14.70 36.13
N GLN A 20 -23.78 15.66 35.23
CA GLN A 20 -22.88 15.53 34.08
C GLN A 20 -21.43 15.72 34.52
N VAL A 21 -20.61 14.68 34.34
CA VAL A 21 -19.21 14.67 34.78
C VAL A 21 -18.27 15.00 33.62
N ILE A 22 -18.47 14.35 32.46
CA ILE A 22 -17.62 14.50 31.28
C ILE A 22 -18.41 14.29 30.00
N THR A 23 -18.02 14.99 28.95
CA THR A 23 -18.47 14.84 27.57
C THR A 23 -17.31 14.33 26.73
N ILE A 24 -17.59 13.29 25.95
CA ILE A 24 -16.65 12.72 24.97
C ILE A 24 -17.11 13.18 23.59
N GLU A 25 -16.29 13.99 22.94
CA GLU A 25 -16.59 14.55 21.63
C GLU A 25 -16.25 13.58 20.49
N SER A 26 -16.81 13.81 19.30
CA SER A 26 -16.56 12.98 18.09
C SER A 26 -15.10 12.91 17.65
N ASP A 27 -14.28 13.86 18.07
CA ASP A 27 -12.83 13.90 17.83
C ASP A 27 -12.03 13.25 18.97
N PHE A 28 -12.72 12.61 19.92
CA PHE A 28 -12.19 11.98 21.12
C PHE A 28 -11.61 12.95 22.15
N SER A 29 -11.85 14.26 21.99
CA SER A 29 -11.55 15.23 23.05
C SER A 29 -12.51 15.07 24.23
N LEU A 30 -12.04 15.50 25.40
CA LEU A 30 -12.73 15.38 26.66
C LEU A 30 -13.04 16.78 27.21
N ALA A 31 -14.31 17.06 27.47
CA ALA A 31 -14.75 18.29 28.11
C ALA A 31 -15.50 17.96 29.40
N GLY A 32 -15.11 18.54 30.54
CA GLY A 32 -15.77 18.24 31.81
C GLY A 32 -14.92 18.54 33.03
N ILE A 33 -15.31 17.93 34.16
CA ILE A 33 -14.66 18.13 35.46
C ILE A 33 -13.27 17.49 35.44
N ASN A 34 -12.24 18.28 35.77
CA ASN A 34 -10.87 17.80 35.95
C ASN A 34 -10.28 18.50 37.18
N PRO A 35 -9.90 17.78 38.26
CA PRO A 35 -9.82 16.31 38.38
C PRO A 35 -11.15 15.60 38.63
N LEU A 36 -11.26 14.34 38.21
CA LEU A 36 -12.49 13.52 38.27
C LEU A 36 -12.88 13.07 39.69
N GLY A 37 -11.93 13.04 40.63
CA GLY A 37 -12.17 12.73 42.04
C GLY A 37 -13.01 11.46 42.26
N PRO A 38 -14.16 11.52 42.96
CA PRO A 38 -14.98 10.36 43.26
C PRO A 38 -15.63 9.70 42.04
N TYR A 39 -15.66 10.38 40.89
CA TYR A 39 -16.32 9.90 39.68
C TYR A 39 -15.39 9.08 38.77
N GLU A 40 -14.10 8.95 39.11
CA GLU A 40 -13.08 8.32 38.26
C GLU A 40 -13.44 6.89 37.85
N GLU A 41 -13.90 6.06 38.78
CA GLU A 41 -14.25 4.66 38.50
C GLU A 41 -15.47 4.55 37.57
N SER A 42 -16.50 5.37 37.81
CA SER A 42 -17.71 5.39 36.99
C SER A 42 -17.43 5.90 35.57
N VAL A 43 -16.59 6.92 35.43
CA VAL A 43 -16.16 7.45 34.13
C VAL A 43 -15.31 6.42 33.37
N ARG A 44 -14.40 5.72 34.06
CA ARG A 44 -13.61 4.63 33.47
C ARG A 44 -14.50 3.51 32.94
N LEU A 45 -15.47 3.05 33.72
CA LEU A 45 -16.38 1.97 33.31
C LEU A 45 -17.28 2.41 32.13
N ALA A 46 -17.78 3.64 32.14
CA ALA A 46 -18.51 4.20 31.01
C ALA A 46 -17.65 4.28 29.75
N ALA A 47 -16.37 4.68 29.87
CA ALA A 47 -15.43 4.71 28.76
C ALA A 47 -15.12 3.29 28.22
N GLU A 48 -14.98 2.29 29.09
CA GLU A 48 -14.80 0.89 28.68
C GLU A 48 -16.01 0.35 27.90
N HIS A 49 -17.23 0.62 28.38
CA HIS A 49 -18.46 0.25 27.68
C HIS A 49 -18.62 0.98 26.35
N LEU A 50 -18.38 2.30 26.33
CA LEU A 50 -18.43 3.06 25.09
C LEU A 50 -17.42 2.51 24.09
N THR A 51 -16.19 2.24 24.52
CA THR A 51 -15.14 1.60 23.72
C THR A 51 -15.55 0.22 23.21
N SER A 52 -16.30 -0.56 23.97
CA SER A 52 -16.84 -1.85 23.50
C SER A 52 -17.92 -1.68 22.42
N PHE A 53 -18.66 -0.57 22.45
CA PHE A 53 -19.74 -0.27 21.52
C PHE A 53 -19.23 0.38 20.22
N ILE A 54 -18.35 1.38 20.33
CA ILE A 54 -17.77 2.10 19.18
C ILE A 54 -16.52 1.42 18.62
N GLY A 55 -15.94 0.46 19.36
CA GLY A 55 -14.65 -0.15 19.08
C GLY A 55 -13.48 0.61 19.71
N ARG A 56 -12.39 -0.08 20.04
CA ARG A 56 -11.12 0.58 20.40
C ARG A 56 -10.61 1.33 19.18
N ARG A 57 -10.32 2.62 19.32
CA ARG A 57 -9.42 3.30 18.39
C ARG A 57 -8.11 2.52 18.42
N PRO A 58 -7.65 1.94 17.30
CA PRO A 58 -6.31 1.37 17.24
C PRO A 58 -5.33 2.47 17.70
N PRO A 59 -4.25 2.12 18.42
CA PRO A 59 -3.19 3.10 18.67
C PRO A 59 -2.85 3.77 17.34
N THR A 60 -2.74 5.10 17.31
CA THR A 60 -2.51 5.85 16.09
C THR A 60 -1.19 5.37 15.48
N ILE A 61 -1.28 4.51 14.45
CA ILE A 61 -0.10 4.03 13.75
C ILE A 61 0.38 5.20 12.91
N GLU A 62 1.51 5.77 13.28
CA GLU A 62 2.14 6.84 12.51
C GLU A 62 2.69 6.26 11.20
N ILE A 63 2.04 6.61 10.10
CA ILE A 63 2.42 6.20 8.76
C ILE A 63 3.42 7.18 8.17
N ILE A 64 4.49 6.64 7.61
CA ILE A 64 5.55 7.39 6.93
C ILE A 64 5.61 6.91 5.47
N ASP A 65 5.71 7.86 4.55
CA ASP A 65 5.96 7.59 3.13
C ASP A 65 7.28 6.83 2.96
N LEU A 66 7.24 5.69 2.29
CA LEU A 66 8.42 4.99 1.82
C LEU A 66 8.76 5.49 0.42
N ARG A 67 9.96 6.06 0.28
CA ARG A 67 10.43 6.65 -0.97
C ARG A 67 11.78 6.08 -1.36
N GLU A 68 12.11 6.22 -2.64
CA GLU A 68 13.45 5.89 -3.14
C GLU A 68 14.51 6.72 -2.40
N ALA A 69 15.68 6.12 -2.19
CA ALA A 69 16.78 6.77 -1.50
C ALA A 69 17.42 7.85 -2.39
N GLY A 70 17.41 9.11 -1.93
CA GLY A 70 18.03 10.24 -2.62
C GLY A 70 17.70 11.58 -1.95
N SER A 71 18.48 12.62 -2.25
CA SER A 71 18.25 13.98 -1.74
C SER A 71 17.01 14.65 -2.30
N ASP A 72 16.52 14.21 -3.45
CA ASP A 72 15.30 14.71 -4.09
C ASP A 72 14.02 14.07 -3.53
N GLY A 73 14.16 13.10 -2.63
CA GLY A 73 13.05 12.38 -2.03
C GLY A 73 12.38 11.36 -2.94
N GLY A 74 12.87 11.14 -4.17
CA GLY A 74 12.52 10.01 -5.02
C GLY A 74 11.03 9.71 -5.31
N GLY A 75 10.80 8.60 -6.00
CA GLY A 75 9.45 8.05 -6.23
C GLY A 75 8.81 7.51 -4.95
N LEU A 76 7.48 7.62 -4.84
CA LEU A 76 6.72 6.97 -3.76
C LEU A 76 6.65 5.47 -4.03
N MET A 77 7.27 4.66 -3.17
CA MET A 77 7.29 3.21 -3.29
C MET A 77 6.18 2.55 -2.47
N GLY A 78 5.80 3.18 -1.35
CA GLY A 78 4.75 2.68 -0.47
C GLY A 78 4.78 3.37 0.88
N TYR A 79 4.54 2.61 1.95
CA TYR A 79 4.34 3.16 3.30
C TYR A 79 4.91 2.24 4.36
N TRP A 80 5.35 2.82 5.47
CA TRP A 80 5.85 2.05 6.59
C TRP A 80 5.53 2.71 7.94
N ALA A 81 5.60 1.91 8.99
CA ALA A 81 5.51 2.37 10.37
C ALA A 81 6.53 1.62 11.23
N LYS A 82 7.11 2.33 12.19
CA LYS A 82 8.02 1.71 13.17
C LYS A 82 7.23 0.79 14.10
N GLY A 83 7.68 -0.45 14.26
CA GLY A 83 7.00 -1.51 15.02
C GLY A 83 6.41 -2.61 14.14
N HIS A 84 6.22 -3.80 14.72
CA HIS A 84 5.44 -4.88 14.11
C HIS A 84 3.97 -4.74 14.55
N HIS A 85 3.20 -4.00 13.77
CA HIS A 85 1.78 -3.73 14.00
C HIS A 85 0.92 -4.84 13.41
N ASP A 86 -0.32 -5.00 13.90
CA ASP A 86 -1.28 -5.86 13.21
C ASP A 86 -1.44 -5.41 11.75
N ARG A 87 -1.51 -6.37 10.83
CA ARG A 87 -1.51 -6.08 9.38
C ARG A 87 -2.77 -5.35 8.94
N TYR A 88 -3.93 -5.67 9.53
CA TYR A 88 -5.19 -4.99 9.23
C TYR A 88 -5.18 -3.58 9.76
N ALA A 89 -4.76 -3.42 11.02
CA ALA A 89 -4.65 -2.10 11.64
C ALA A 89 -3.70 -1.19 10.84
N PHE A 90 -2.55 -1.73 10.39
CA PHE A 90 -1.61 -0.99 9.55
C PHE A 90 -2.22 -0.61 8.20
N ALA A 91 -2.86 -1.54 7.49
CA ALA A 91 -3.49 -1.24 6.20
C ALA A 91 -4.60 -0.18 6.32
N GLN A 92 -5.41 -0.26 7.38
CA GLN A 92 -6.42 0.75 7.67
C GLN A 92 -5.78 2.12 7.91
N ALA A 93 -4.73 2.18 8.75
CA ALA A 93 -4.02 3.42 9.01
C ALA A 93 -3.38 4.03 7.75
N VAL A 94 -2.85 3.21 6.84
CA VAL A 94 -2.33 3.68 5.54
C VAL A 94 -3.45 4.26 4.68
N ASN A 95 -4.59 3.58 4.57
CA ASN A 95 -5.72 4.05 3.77
C ASN A 95 -6.29 5.37 4.33
N GLU A 96 -6.35 5.50 5.65
CA GLU A 96 -6.74 6.74 6.33
C GLU A 96 -5.72 7.86 6.11
N HIS A 97 -4.42 7.58 6.24
CA HIS A 97 -3.34 8.53 6.02
C HIS A 97 -3.33 9.10 4.59
N THR A 98 -3.58 8.24 3.61
CA THR A 98 -3.51 8.58 2.19
C THR A 98 -4.82 9.14 1.62
N GLY A 99 -5.94 8.91 2.32
CA GLY A 99 -7.29 9.16 1.80
C GLY A 99 -7.63 8.29 0.59
N ALA A 100 -6.98 7.13 0.43
CA ALA A 100 -7.14 6.28 -0.74
C ALA A 100 -8.55 5.68 -0.83
N ASP A 101 -9.14 5.76 -2.01
CA ASP A 101 -10.43 5.12 -2.31
C ASP A 101 -10.24 3.66 -2.73
N CYS A 102 -11.11 2.78 -2.24
CA CYS A 102 -10.96 1.34 -2.45
C CYS A 102 -11.23 0.87 -3.89
N TYR A 103 -11.92 1.68 -4.71
CA TYR A 103 -12.29 1.32 -6.07
C TYR A 103 -11.33 1.91 -7.11
N TYR A 104 -10.88 3.15 -6.89
CA TYR A 104 -10.18 3.90 -7.93
C TYR A 104 -8.73 4.25 -7.57
N ASP A 105 -8.31 4.04 -6.33
CA ASP A 105 -6.97 4.45 -5.90
C ASP A 105 -5.99 3.28 -5.87
N THR A 106 -4.92 3.41 -6.64
CA THR A 106 -3.85 2.41 -6.69
C THR A 106 -3.05 2.34 -5.39
N ARG A 107 -3.18 3.32 -4.50
CA ARG A 107 -2.55 3.35 -3.18
C ARG A 107 -3.31 2.54 -2.12
N TYR A 108 -4.57 2.17 -2.40
CA TYR A 108 -5.41 1.46 -1.44
C TYR A 108 -4.85 0.07 -1.09
N VAL A 109 -4.55 -0.15 0.18
CA VAL A 109 -3.98 -1.37 0.74
C VAL A 109 -5.11 -2.31 1.16
N VAL A 110 -5.12 -3.51 0.57
CA VAL A 110 -6.07 -4.58 0.93
C VAL A 110 -5.31 -5.73 1.57
N VAL A 111 -5.61 -6.06 2.82
CA VAL A 111 -5.09 -7.26 3.47
C VAL A 111 -6.18 -8.32 3.44
N SER A 112 -5.87 -9.48 2.87
CA SER A 112 -6.81 -10.60 2.81
C SER A 112 -6.64 -11.48 4.04
N ARG A 113 -7.76 -11.88 4.66
CA ARG A 113 -7.79 -12.90 5.73
C ARG A 113 -7.48 -14.30 5.23
N LEU A 114 -7.57 -14.50 3.93
CA LEU A 114 -7.24 -15.75 3.29
C LEU A 114 -5.75 -15.68 2.89
N ASP A 115 -4.94 -16.61 3.41
CA ASP A 115 -3.49 -16.74 3.17
C ASP A 115 -3.15 -17.24 1.75
N TYR A 116 -3.95 -16.85 0.75
CA TYR A 116 -3.66 -17.17 -0.64
C TYR A 116 -2.79 -16.06 -1.26
N GLY A 117 -1.47 -16.27 -1.18
CA GLY A 117 -0.47 -15.48 -1.91
C GLY A 117 0.29 -14.44 -1.07
N PRO A 118 1.17 -13.66 -1.70
CA PRO A 118 1.99 -12.66 -1.02
C PRO A 118 1.10 -11.56 -0.42
N GLN A 119 1.18 -11.41 0.90
CA GLN A 119 0.47 -10.35 1.60
C GLN A 119 1.14 -9.00 1.31
N PRO A 120 0.37 -7.94 1.02
CA PRO A 120 0.94 -6.63 0.69
C PRO A 120 1.57 -5.93 1.89
N VAL A 121 1.23 -6.36 3.11
CA VAL A 121 1.81 -5.85 4.36
C VAL A 121 2.76 -6.89 4.93
N ARG A 122 3.99 -6.47 5.19
CA ARG A 122 5.09 -7.31 5.69
C ARG A 122 5.63 -6.79 7.02
N HIS A 123 6.13 -7.72 7.81
CA HIS A 123 6.91 -7.42 9.01
C HIS A 123 8.37 -7.64 8.69
N GLU A 124 9.15 -6.58 8.82
CA GLU A 124 10.57 -6.59 8.49
C GLU A 124 11.37 -5.99 9.64
N TRP A 125 12.68 -6.15 9.58
CA TRP A 125 13.64 -5.50 10.47
C TRP A 125 14.54 -4.65 9.63
N TRP A 126 14.65 -3.37 9.96
CA TRP A 126 15.47 -2.42 9.22
C TRP A 126 16.53 -1.78 10.10
N ARG A 127 17.57 -1.24 9.48
CA ARG A 127 18.54 -0.34 10.11
C ARG A 127 18.68 0.93 9.27
N ALA A 128 18.86 2.06 9.93
CA ALA A 128 19.14 3.33 9.28
C ALA A 128 20.66 3.51 9.13
N VAL A 129 21.12 3.74 7.91
CA VAL A 129 22.53 4.00 7.58
C VAL A 129 22.63 5.40 6.95
N PRO A 130 23.51 6.29 7.40
CA PRO A 130 23.67 7.61 6.80
C PRO A 130 24.05 7.49 5.32
N LEU A 131 23.43 8.29 4.46
CA LEU A 131 23.82 8.36 3.06
C LEU A 131 25.17 9.08 2.96
N SER A 132 26.17 8.41 2.39
CA SER A 132 27.50 9.03 2.21
C SER A 132 27.40 10.21 1.24
N GLY A 133 27.84 11.39 1.68
CA GLY A 133 27.85 12.62 0.87
C GLY A 133 26.69 13.56 1.12
N GLU A 134 25.64 13.16 1.86
CA GLU A 134 24.47 13.98 2.15
C GLU A 134 24.15 14.01 3.66
N PRO A 135 24.68 14.99 4.40
CA PRO A 135 24.45 15.10 5.83
C PRO A 135 22.95 15.21 6.16
N GLY A 136 22.47 14.37 7.08
CA GLY A 136 21.07 14.37 7.53
C GLY A 136 20.16 13.38 6.80
N HIS A 137 20.62 12.75 5.71
CA HIS A 137 19.87 11.74 4.98
C HIS A 137 20.28 10.33 5.41
N SER A 138 19.31 9.44 5.58
CA SER A 138 19.53 8.03 5.94
C SER A 138 18.81 7.10 4.97
N VAL A 139 19.46 5.98 4.66
CA VAL A 139 18.88 4.86 3.91
C VAL A 139 18.50 3.76 4.86
N TYR A 140 17.33 3.18 4.62
CA TYR A 140 16.88 2.01 5.35
C TYR A 140 17.32 0.74 4.62
N HIS A 141 17.98 -0.15 5.36
CA HIS A 141 18.38 -1.47 4.86
C HIS A 141 17.75 -2.56 5.70
N SER A 142 17.43 -3.68 5.07
CA SER A 142 17.06 -4.91 5.79
C SER A 142 18.15 -5.30 6.78
N ALA A 143 17.74 -5.75 7.96
CA ALA A 143 18.57 -6.12 9.07
C ALA A 143 18.04 -7.41 9.72
N GLU A 144 18.89 -8.12 10.45
CA GLU A 144 18.44 -9.25 11.25
C GLU A 144 17.81 -8.78 12.56
N PRO A 145 16.83 -9.52 13.11
CA PRO A 145 16.27 -9.25 14.43
C PRO A 145 17.38 -9.11 15.48
N HIS A 146 17.24 -8.14 16.39
CA HIS A 146 18.17 -7.87 17.50
C HIS A 146 19.61 -7.49 17.12
N SER A 147 19.93 -7.35 15.84
CA SER A 147 21.22 -6.81 15.41
C SER A 147 21.36 -5.33 15.81
N ARG A 148 22.61 -4.84 15.95
CA ARG A 148 22.87 -3.47 16.44
C ARG A 148 22.22 -2.43 15.53
N GLY A 149 21.34 -1.61 16.11
CA GLY A 149 20.63 -0.55 15.39
C GLY A 149 19.47 -1.03 14.53
N ALA A 150 19.12 -2.32 14.58
CA ALA A 150 17.93 -2.84 13.93
C ALA A 150 16.68 -2.46 14.72
N PHE A 151 15.60 -2.14 14.00
CA PHE A 151 14.29 -1.87 14.55
C PHE A 151 13.21 -2.59 13.75
N PRO A 152 12.13 -3.04 14.42
CA PRO A 152 11.01 -3.68 13.75
C PRO A 152 10.24 -2.66 12.91
N VAL A 153 9.72 -3.08 11.77
CA VAL A 153 8.96 -2.26 10.83
C VAL A 153 7.79 -3.06 10.26
N THR A 154 6.65 -2.39 10.08
CA THR A 154 5.54 -2.85 9.26
C THR A 154 5.52 -2.03 7.99
N VAL A 155 5.56 -2.68 6.83
CA VAL A 155 5.76 -2.00 5.54
C VAL A 155 4.84 -2.57 4.46
N THR A 156 4.47 -1.71 3.51
CA THR A 156 3.87 -2.10 2.23
C THR A 156 4.56 -1.38 1.08
N THR A 157 4.79 -2.08 -0.03
CA THR A 157 5.34 -1.56 -1.30
C THR A 157 4.27 -1.55 -2.40
N ILE A 158 2.99 -1.40 -2.00
CA ILE A 158 1.85 -1.62 -2.90
C ILE A 158 1.90 -0.75 -4.16
N VAL A 159 2.45 0.46 -4.08
CA VAL A 159 2.57 1.40 -5.21
C VAL A 159 3.57 0.83 -6.22
N GLU A 160 4.79 0.56 -5.77
CA GLU A 160 5.85 -0.02 -6.61
C GLU A 160 5.44 -1.39 -7.18
N ASP A 161 4.82 -2.26 -6.37
CA ASP A 161 4.38 -3.59 -6.79
C ASP A 161 3.33 -3.53 -7.91
N ARG A 162 2.43 -2.54 -7.86
CA ARG A 162 1.41 -2.34 -8.90
C ARG A 162 2.00 -1.74 -10.16
N GLU A 163 2.89 -0.76 -10.05
CA GLU A 163 3.60 -0.18 -11.19
C GLU A 163 4.44 -1.22 -11.91
N ARG A 164 5.20 -2.04 -11.17
CA ARG A 164 6.02 -3.13 -11.73
C ARG A 164 5.15 -4.14 -12.48
N LYS A 165 3.99 -4.52 -11.92
CA LYS A 165 3.04 -5.42 -12.59
C LYS A 165 2.43 -4.80 -13.84
N ALA A 166 2.10 -3.52 -13.82
CA ALA A 166 1.57 -2.81 -14.99
C ALA A 166 2.62 -2.73 -16.12
N ALA A 167 3.86 -2.39 -15.77
CA ALA A 167 4.98 -2.36 -16.71
C ALA A 167 5.24 -3.74 -17.33
N GLN A 168 5.24 -4.81 -16.51
CA GLN A 168 5.43 -6.17 -17.00
C GLN A 168 4.34 -6.57 -18.00
N ARG A 169 3.06 -6.27 -17.71
CA ARG A 169 1.96 -6.52 -18.66
C ARG A 169 2.16 -5.77 -19.97
N GLY A 170 2.59 -4.51 -19.93
CA GLY A 170 2.89 -3.73 -21.13
C GLY A 170 3.99 -4.35 -21.99
N ILE A 171 5.05 -4.85 -21.35
CA ILE A 171 6.14 -5.58 -22.01
C ILE A 171 5.60 -6.87 -22.65
N ASP A 172 4.81 -7.65 -21.91
CA ASP A 172 4.23 -8.90 -22.39
C ASP A 172 3.30 -8.68 -23.59
N ASP A 173 2.43 -7.67 -23.51
CA ASP A 173 1.51 -7.29 -24.59
C ASP A 173 2.28 -6.78 -25.82
N TYR A 174 3.33 -5.99 -25.63
CA TYR A 174 4.21 -5.57 -26.71
C TYR A 174 4.87 -6.77 -27.41
N HIS A 175 5.43 -7.72 -26.65
CA HIS A 175 6.02 -8.92 -27.21
C HIS A 175 5.00 -9.82 -27.89
N LYS A 176 3.75 -9.86 -27.41
CA LYS A 176 2.66 -10.59 -28.04
C LYS A 176 2.25 -9.92 -29.37
N GLY A 177 2.09 -8.60 -29.37
CA GLY A 177 1.76 -7.81 -30.56
C GLY A 177 2.86 -7.86 -31.62
N SER A 178 4.13 -7.79 -31.21
CA SER A 178 5.28 -7.94 -32.11
C SER A 178 5.31 -9.32 -32.76
N ARG A 179 5.05 -10.39 -31.98
CA ARG A 179 4.96 -11.77 -32.50
C ARG A 179 3.79 -11.94 -33.47
N SER A 180 2.61 -11.40 -33.15
CA SER A 180 1.45 -11.49 -34.05
C SER A 180 1.67 -10.69 -35.33
N GLY A 181 2.18 -9.47 -35.25
CA GLY A 181 2.47 -8.63 -36.42
C GLY A 181 3.53 -9.22 -37.33
N PHE A 182 4.58 -9.81 -36.75
CA PHE A 182 5.58 -10.55 -37.54
C PHE A 182 4.97 -11.77 -38.25
N ALA A 183 4.15 -12.57 -37.55
CA ALA A 183 3.48 -13.72 -38.13
C ALA A 183 2.50 -13.34 -39.26
N GLU A 184 1.75 -12.25 -39.10
CA GLU A 184 0.86 -11.71 -40.14
C GLU A 184 1.65 -11.20 -41.35
N GLY A 185 2.74 -10.47 -41.12
CA GLY A 185 3.63 -9.99 -42.18
C GLY A 185 4.31 -11.14 -42.95
N LEU A 186 4.77 -12.16 -42.25
CA LEU A 186 5.34 -13.37 -42.87
C LEU A 186 4.29 -14.11 -43.70
N ASN A 187 3.07 -14.28 -43.19
CA ASN A 187 1.98 -14.90 -43.93
C ASN A 187 1.58 -14.10 -45.17
N TRP A 188 1.54 -12.76 -45.07
CA TRP A 188 1.30 -11.91 -46.23
C TRP A 188 2.41 -12.08 -47.28
N ALA A 189 3.68 -12.04 -46.87
CA ALA A 189 4.81 -12.19 -47.79
C ALA A 189 4.82 -13.56 -48.47
N LEU A 190 4.53 -14.63 -47.74
CA LEU A 190 4.41 -15.98 -48.30
C LEU A 190 3.28 -16.05 -49.33
N ARG A 191 2.11 -15.47 -49.06
CA ARG A 191 1.01 -15.41 -50.03
C ARG A 191 1.36 -14.62 -51.30
N GLN A 192 2.11 -13.53 -51.16
CA GLN A 192 2.59 -12.78 -52.34
C GLN A 192 3.60 -13.61 -53.13
N LEU A 193 4.53 -14.29 -52.45
CA LEU A 193 5.53 -15.14 -53.08
C LEU A 193 4.91 -16.37 -53.75
N ASP A 194 3.90 -17.01 -53.16
CA ASP A 194 3.20 -18.13 -53.82
C ASP A 194 2.56 -17.71 -55.15
N ASN A 195 2.12 -16.45 -55.27
CA ASN A 195 1.56 -15.91 -56.51
C ASN A 195 2.62 -15.50 -57.55
N ILE A 196 3.86 -15.21 -57.13
CA ILE A 196 4.92 -14.65 -58.00
C ILE A 196 5.98 -15.72 -58.33
N ASN A 197 6.46 -16.44 -57.31
CA ASN A 197 7.47 -17.48 -57.37
C ASN A 197 7.37 -18.40 -56.13
N GLU A 198 6.69 -19.54 -56.28
CA GLU A 198 6.43 -20.52 -55.22
C GLU A 198 7.72 -21.09 -54.58
N GLU A 199 8.81 -21.25 -55.34
CA GLU A 199 10.09 -21.72 -54.80
C GLU A 199 10.73 -20.72 -53.82
N ALA A 200 10.58 -19.43 -54.09
CA ALA A 200 11.04 -18.38 -53.19
C ALA A 200 10.25 -18.38 -51.87
N GLY A 201 8.95 -18.66 -51.91
CA GLY A 201 8.10 -18.84 -50.73
C GLY A 201 8.55 -20.02 -49.87
N LYS A 202 8.79 -21.19 -50.48
CA LYS A 202 9.31 -22.38 -49.78
C LYS A 202 10.68 -22.14 -49.14
N THR A 203 11.57 -21.44 -49.85
CA THR A 203 12.91 -21.10 -49.35
C THR A 203 12.88 -20.14 -48.16
N LEU A 204 12.01 -19.12 -48.20
CA LEU A 204 11.83 -18.18 -47.10
C LEU A 204 11.32 -18.87 -45.83
N LEU A 205 10.33 -19.76 -45.98
CA LEU A 205 9.77 -20.53 -44.87
C LEU A 205 10.80 -21.49 -44.25
N ALA A 206 11.63 -22.14 -45.08
CA ALA A 206 12.70 -23.02 -44.62
C ALA A 206 13.74 -22.26 -43.78
N ARG A 207 14.21 -21.11 -44.25
CA ARG A 207 15.17 -20.26 -43.51
C ARG A 207 14.61 -19.75 -42.19
N TYR A 208 13.32 -19.40 -42.16
CA TYR A 208 12.66 -18.99 -40.91
C TYR A 208 12.62 -20.14 -39.88
N ARG A 209 12.24 -21.35 -40.31
CA ARG A 209 12.20 -22.55 -39.45
C ARG A 209 13.57 -22.98 -38.94
N GLU A 210 14.64 -22.75 -39.68
CA GLU A 210 16.01 -22.99 -39.22
C GLU A 210 16.43 -21.99 -38.15
N ARG A 211 16.04 -20.72 -38.29
CA ARG A 211 16.33 -19.68 -37.30
C ARG A 211 15.57 -19.87 -35.98
N ASP A 212 14.31 -20.33 -36.02
CA ASP A 212 13.48 -20.56 -34.83
C ASP A 212 13.91 -21.80 -33.99
N LYS A 213 14.87 -22.60 -34.50
CA LYS A 213 15.43 -23.76 -33.78
C LYS A 213 16.64 -23.41 -32.88
N VAL A 214 17.13 -22.17 -32.94
CA VAL A 214 18.27 -21.65 -32.17
C VAL A 214 17.75 -20.81 -31.01
#